data_AF-E6U4K2-F1
#
_entry.id   AF-E6U4K2-F1
#
_cell.length_a   1.000
_cell.length_b   1.000
_cell.length_c   1.000
_cell.angle_alpha   90.00
_cell.angle_beta   90.00
_cell.angle_gamma   90.00
#
_symmetry.space_group_name_H-M   'P 1'
#
loop_
_entity.id
_entity.type
_entity.pdbx_description
1 polymer ?
#
loop_
_entity_poly.entity_id
_entity_poly.type
_entity_poly.pdbx_seq_one_letter_code
_entity_poly.pdbx_strand_id
1 'polypeptide(L)' 'MASLTVQELQAMDRHLASEQMLVKKYVSLSVSCTDPQLKAKFEQISARHQDHFNRLIKHLE' A
#
# COMPACT_ATOMS: atom_id res chain seq x y z
N MET A 1 -2.30 -20.01 -7.03
CA MET A 1 -3.77 -20.00 -6.84
C MET A 1 -4.19 -20.67 -5.53
N ALA A 2 -4.12 -19.93 -4.42
CA ALA A 2 -4.73 -20.36 -3.17
C ALA A 2 -6.23 -20.59 -3.37
N SER A 3 -6.79 -21.65 -2.77
CA SER A 3 -8.22 -21.99 -2.78
C SER A 3 -9.03 -21.00 -1.94
N LEU A 4 -8.90 -19.71 -2.23
CA LEU A 4 -9.60 -18.63 -1.55
C LEU A 4 -11.08 -18.71 -1.91
N THR A 5 -11.91 -18.50 -0.89
CA THR A 5 -13.33 -18.25 -1.09
C THR A 5 -13.54 -16.91 -1.80
N VAL A 6 -14.72 -16.73 -2.40
CA VAL A 6 -15.11 -15.45 -3.03
C VAL A 6 -15.02 -14.28 -2.04
N GLN A 7 -15.36 -14.52 -0.76
CA GLN A 7 -15.30 -13.50 0.28
C GLN A 7 -13.86 -13.09 0.61
N GLU A 8 -12.94 -14.06 0.64
CA GLU A 8 -11.51 -13.80 0.87
C GLU A 8 -10.90 -13.04 -0.32
N LEU A 9 -11.23 -13.41 -1.56
CA LEU A 9 -10.82 -12.66 -2.76
C LEU A 9 -11.30 -11.20 -2.70
N GLN A 10 -12.58 -10.98 -2.38
CA GLN A 10 -13.12 -9.63 -2.22
C GLN A 10 -12.47 -8.85 -1.05
N ALA A 11 -12.05 -9.54 0.01
CA ALA A 11 -11.28 -8.91 1.08
C ALA A 11 -9.87 -8.52 0.60
N MET A 12 -9.21 -9.38 -0.19
CA MET A 12 -7.90 -9.08 -0.78
C MET A 12 -7.97 -7.91 -1.76
N ASP A 13 -8.98 -7.84 -2.62
CA ASP A 13 -9.17 -6.70 -3.53
C ASP A 13 -9.34 -5.38 -2.78
N ARG A 14 -10.13 -5.40 -1.69
CA ARG A 14 -10.29 -4.22 -0.82
C ARG A 14 -8.98 -3.84 -0.13
N HIS A 15 -8.19 -4.81 0.32
CA HIS A 15 -6.88 -4.55 0.90
C HIS A 15 -5.91 -3.97 -0.14
N LEU A 16 -5.87 -4.51 -1.35
CA LEU A 16 -5.05 -3.98 -2.45
C LEU A 16 -5.42 -2.53 -2.78
N ALA A 17 -6.72 -2.22 -2.88
CA ALA A 17 -7.19 -0.86 -3.12
C ALA A 17 -6.79 0.10 -1.98
N SER A 18 -6.88 -0.36 -0.73
CA SER A 18 -6.46 0.41 0.45
C SER A 18 -4.96 0.68 0.45
N GLU A 19 -4.12 -0.34 0.22
CA GLU A 19 -2.66 -0.18 0.16
C GLU A 19 -2.26 0.81 -0.94
N GLN A 20 -2.87 0.72 -2.12
CA GLN A 20 -2.59 1.65 -3.20
C GLN A 20 -3.05 3.09 -2.89
N MET A 21 -4.17 3.27 -2.19
CA MET A 21 -4.60 4.58 -1.71
C MET A 21 -3.59 5.16 -0.70
N LEU A 22 -3.09 4.33 0.22
CA LEU A 22 -2.14 4.74 1.25
C LEU A 22 -0.78 5.12 0.64
N VAL A 23 -0.27 4.36 -0.34
CA VAL A 23 0.92 4.74 -1.11
C VAL A 23 0.75 6.14 -1.69
N LYS A 24 -0.33 6.40 -2.44
CA LYS A 24 -0.60 7.70 -3.06
C LYS A 24 -0.70 8.82 -2.03
N LYS A 25 -1.41 8.58 -0.91
CA LYS A 25 -1.55 9.54 0.18
C LYS A 25 -0.20 9.95 0.75
N TYR A 26 0.65 8.99 1.09
CA TYR A 26 1.94 9.31 1.72
C TYR A 26 2.96 9.90 0.74
N VAL A 27 2.92 9.51 -0.55
CA VAL A 27 3.69 10.21 -1.59
C VAL A 27 3.21 11.65 -1.74
N SER A 28 1.91 11.91 -1.76
CA SER A 28 1.39 13.28 -1.83
C SER A 28 1.79 14.10 -0.60
N LEU A 29 1.75 13.51 0.60
CA LEU A 29 2.19 14.17 1.83
C LEU A 29 3.69 14.45 1.83
N SER A 30 4.54 13.55 1.31
CA SER A 30 5.99 13.78 1.24
C SER A 30 6.33 14.94 0.29
N VAL A 31 5.61 15.07 -0.83
CA VAL A 31 5.78 16.16 -1.79
C VAL A 31 5.33 17.51 -1.20
N SER A 32 4.23 17.52 -0.44
CA SER A 32 3.68 18.74 0.17
C SER A 32 4.39 19.15 1.47
N CYS A 33 5.31 18.33 2.00
CA CYS A 33 5.99 18.60 3.26
C CYS A 33 7.30 19.34 3.04
N THR A 34 7.50 20.42 3.80
CA THR A 34 8.74 21.22 3.79
C THR A 34 9.76 20.75 4.83
N ASP A 35 9.30 20.09 5.90
CA ASP A 35 10.18 19.54 6.93
C ASP A 35 10.89 18.27 6.41
N PRO A 36 12.24 18.25 6.37
CA PRO A 36 12.97 17.12 5.80
C PRO A 36 12.76 15.80 6.55
N GLN A 37 12.56 15.83 7.88
CA GLN A 37 12.39 14.62 8.68
C GLN A 37 11.01 14.00 8.46
N LEU A 38 9.96 14.84 8.39
CA LEU A 38 8.61 14.39 8.08
C LEU A 38 8.50 13.89 6.65
N LYS A 39 9.14 14.58 5.68
CA LYS A 39 9.23 14.10 4.30
C LYS A 39 9.84 12.70 4.22
N ALA A 40 10.99 12.48 4.85
CA ALA A 40 11.64 11.18 4.88
C ALA A 40 10.75 10.11 5.54
N LYS A 41 10.03 10.45 6.61
CA LYS A 41 9.05 9.53 7.24
C LYS A 41 7.93 9.15 6.28
N PHE A 42 7.34 10.11 5.57
CA PHE A 42 6.28 9.83 4.60
C PHE A 42 6.77 8.96 3.44
N GLU A 43 7.98 9.22 2.94
CA GLU A 43 8.61 8.38 1.91
C GLU A 43 8.78 6.93 2.41
N GLN A 44 9.32 6.73 3.63
CA GLN A 44 9.45 5.41 4.24
C GLN A 44 8.10 4.71 4.41
N ILE A 45 7.06 5.43 4.86
CA ILE A 45 5.72 4.87 5.03
C ILE A 45 5.15 4.44 3.67
N SER A 46 5.27 5.29 2.64
CA SER A 46 4.81 4.95 1.28
C SER A 46 5.50 3.71 0.72
N ALA A 47 6.81 3.57 0.95
CA ALA A 47 7.58 2.40 0.53
C ALA A 47 7.12 1.10 1.22
N ARG A 48 6.77 1.18 2.52
CA ARG A 48 6.23 0.03 3.27
C ARG A 48 4.87 -0.41 2.72
N HIS A 49 3.97 0.53 2.44
CA HIS A 49 2.69 0.20 1.81
C HIS A 49 2.86 -0.38 0.39
N GLN A 50 3.84 0.08 -0.37
CA GLN A 50 4.15 -0.50 -1.68
C GLN A 50 4.67 -1.94 -1.55
N ASP A 51 5.53 -2.24 -0.57
CA ASP A 51 5.97 -3.61 -0.27
C ASP A 51 4.80 -4.51 0.13
N HIS A 52 3.88 -4.01 0.98
CA HIS A 52 2.67 -4.75 1.33
C HIS A 52 1.79 -5.05 0.11
N PHE A 53 1.54 -4.06 -0.74
CA PHE A 53 0.80 -4.25 -1.99
C PHE A 53 1.44 -5.33 -2.87
N ASN A 54 2.77 -5.26 -3.07
CA ASN A 54 3.51 -6.23 -3.89
C ASN A 54 3.40 -7.65 -3.32
N ARG A 55 3.46 -7.80 -2.00
CA ARG A 55 3.27 -9.10 -1.34
C ARG A 55 1.86 -9.64 -1.52
N LEU A 56 0.84 -8.78 -1.39
CA LEU A 56 -0.56 -9.18 -1.60
C LEU A 56 -0.80 -9.66 -3.04
N ILE A 57 -0.27 -8.95 -4.04
CA ILE A 57 -0.32 -9.37 -5.46
C ILE A 57 0.33 -10.74 -5.63
N LYS A 58 1.54 -10.93 -5.09
CA LYS A 58 2.27 -12.20 -5.18
C LYS A 58 1.52 -13.38 -4.56
N HIS A 59 0.65 -13.14 -3.57
CA HIS A 59 -0.20 -14.19 -2.99
C HIS A 59 -1.39 -14.57 -3.87
N LEU A 60 -1.77 -13.72 -4.82
CA LEU A 60 -2.89 -13.95 -5.76
C LEU A 60 -2.44 -14.62 -7.07
N GLU A 61 -1.16 -14.54 -7.42
CA GLU A 61 -0.52 -15.30 -8.52
C GLU A 61 -0.48 -16.82 -8.21
#